data_AF-A0AA96EM05-F1
#
_entry.id   AF-A0AA96EM05-F1
#
_cell.length_a   1.000
_cell.length_b   1.000
_cell.length_c   1.000
_cell.angle_alpha   90.00
_cell.angle_beta   90.00
_cell.angle_gamma   90.00
#
_symmetry.space_group_name_H-M   'P 1'
#
loop_
_entity.id
_entity.type
_entity.pdbx_description
1 polymer ?
#
loop_
_entity_poly.entity_id
_entity_poly.type
_entity_poly.pdbx_seq_one_letter_code
_entity_poly.pdbx_strand_id
1 'polypeptide(L)'
;MAAKDIWDYHVATGCPLGRAEELLSAMSPDLRERVLLAIKQKGDGWLLVDPIETDAILAGKVREAADEASRAADVAGRHRLGRCHFVWAMQKKILAERYGITWFSPADMNPAVFFD
;
A
#
# COMPACT_ATOMS: atom_id res chain seq x y z
N MET A 1 1.40 0.74 20.64
CA MET A 1 2.20 -0.05 19.68
C MET A 1 3.06 -1.00 20.49
N ALA A 2 3.05 -2.30 20.20
CA ALA A 2 3.79 -3.28 20.99
C ALA A 2 5.24 -3.40 20.50
N ALA A 3 6.18 -3.74 21.38
CA ALA A 3 7.57 -3.99 21.00
C ALA A 3 7.70 -5.10 19.94
N LYS A 4 6.80 -6.09 19.99
CA LYS A 4 6.70 -7.15 18.98
C LYS A 4 6.36 -6.60 17.59
N ASP A 5 5.48 -5.61 17.49
CA ASP A 5 5.08 -5.02 16.20
C ASP A 5 6.28 -4.36 15.50
N ILE A 6 7.10 -3.64 16.28
CA ILE A 6 8.32 -2.98 15.79
C ILE A 6 9.31 -4.02 15.29
N TRP A 7 9.50 -5.10 16.05
CA TRP A 7 10.40 -6.20 15.67
C TRP A 7 9.92 -6.91 14.40
N ASP A 8 8.63 -7.26 14.33
CA ASP A 8 8.05 -7.94 13.16
C ASP A 8 8.18 -7.05 11.90
N TYR A 9 7.96 -5.74 12.03
CA TYR A 9 8.17 -4.79 10.93
C TYR A 9 9.63 -4.71 10.48
N HIS A 10 10.56 -4.63 11.42
CA HIS A 10 12.01 -4.65 11.14
C HIS A 10 12.40 -5.90 10.35
N VAL A 11 11.97 -7.09 10.80
CA VAL A 11 12.27 -8.36 10.15
C VAL A 11 11.64 -8.42 8.74
N ALA A 12 10.40 -7.96 8.60
CA ALA A 12 9.68 -8.06 7.33
C ALA A 12 10.18 -7.10 6.24
N THR A 13 10.70 -5.93 6.64
CA THR A 13 11.05 -4.83 5.72
C THR A 13 12.56 -4.54 5.65
N GLY A 14 13.35 -5.06 6.59
CA GLY A 14 14.76 -4.69 6.75
C GLY A 14 14.99 -3.29 7.35
N CYS A 15 13.92 -2.56 7.73
CA CYS A 15 14.01 -1.21 8.27
C CYS A 15 14.63 -1.22 9.68
N PRO A 16 15.67 -0.42 10.00
CA PRO A 16 16.29 -0.39 11.33
C PRO A 16 15.27 -0.12 12.45
N LEU A 17 15.44 -0.74 13.64
CA LEU A 17 14.44 -0.72 14.73
C LEU A 17 13.97 0.69 15.12
N GLY A 18 14.88 1.65 15.30
CA GLY A 18 14.50 3.02 15.64
C GLY A 18 13.65 3.67 14.54
N ARG A 19 13.98 3.41 13.27
CA ARG A 19 13.20 3.92 12.14
C ARG A 19 11.86 3.20 12.00
N ALA A 20 11.79 1.91 12.31
CA ALA A 20 10.55 1.15 12.33
C ALA A 20 9.57 1.71 13.38
N GLU A 21 10.04 2.03 14.58
CA GLU A 21 9.24 2.65 15.63
C GLU A 21 8.68 4.01 15.20
N GLU A 22 9.54 4.88 14.63
CA GLU A 22 9.13 6.18 14.11
C GLU A 22 8.05 6.05 13.03
N LEU A 23 8.28 5.19 12.04
CA LEU A 23 7.37 5.01 10.91
C LEU A 23 6.01 4.46 11.36
N LEU A 24 6.01 3.38 12.14
CA LEU A 24 4.77 2.80 12.65
C LEU A 24 4.01 3.79 13.52
N SER A 25 4.70 4.59 14.36
CA SER A 25 4.07 5.61 15.19
C SER A 25 3.42 6.73 14.38
N ALA A 26 4.04 7.12 13.26
CA ALA A 26 3.55 8.18 12.38
C ALA A 26 2.38 7.74 11.49
N MET A 27 2.22 6.44 11.22
CA MET A 27 1.09 5.91 10.44
C MET A 27 -0.25 6.15 11.15
N SER A 28 -1.29 6.43 10.36
CA SER A 28 -2.67 6.41 10.85
C SER A 28 -3.03 5.01 11.39
N PRO A 29 -4.04 4.89 12.29
CA PRO A 29 -4.45 3.60 12.84
C PRO A 29 -4.76 2.57 11.75
N ASP A 30 -5.54 2.95 10.73
CA ASP A 30 -5.95 2.06 9.64
C ASP A 30 -4.76 1.58 8.80
N LEU A 31 -3.82 2.48 8.46
CA LEU A 31 -2.62 2.10 7.70
C LEU A 31 -1.74 1.16 8.52
N ARG A 32 -1.56 1.46 9.81
CA ARG A 32 -0.76 0.62 10.72
C ARG A 32 -1.36 -0.77 10.84
N GLU A 33 -2.68 -0.88 10.99
CA GLU A 33 -3.37 -2.16 11.03
C GLU A 33 -3.15 -2.94 9.73
N ARG A 34 -3.30 -2.31 8.57
CA ARG A 34 -3.06 -2.93 7.27
C ARG A 34 -1.61 -3.39 7.08
N VAL A 35 -0.63 -2.58 7.48
CA VAL A 35 0.79 -2.94 7.45
C VAL A 35 1.07 -4.16 8.33
N LEU A 36 0.58 -4.18 9.57
CA LEU A 36 0.80 -5.31 10.48
C LEU A 36 0.08 -6.59 10.01
N LEU A 37 -1.08 -6.46 9.37
CA LEU A 37 -1.77 -7.58 8.75
C LEU A 37 -0.98 -8.11 7.53
N ALA A 38 -0.48 -7.21 6.68
CA ALA A 38 0.35 -7.56 5.53
C ALA A 38 1.62 -8.32 5.95
N ILE A 39 2.27 -7.91 7.04
CA ILE A 39 3.46 -8.59 7.60
C ILE A 39 3.13 -10.03 7.98
N LYS A 40 1.98 -10.27 8.64
CA LYS A 40 1.56 -11.61 9.04
C LYS A 40 1.23 -12.52 7.85
N GLN A 41 0.79 -11.93 6.75
CA GLN A 41 0.40 -12.64 5.52
C GLN A 41 1.52 -12.65 4.47
N LYS A 42 2.67 -12.06 4.78
CA LYS A 42 3.74 -11.81 3.82
C LYS A 42 4.28 -13.13 3.27
N GLY A 43 4.20 -13.29 1.95
CA GLY A 43 4.91 -14.34 1.22
C GLY A 43 6.35 -13.96 0.89
N ASP A 44 6.92 -14.57 -0.14
CA ASP A 44 8.33 -14.37 -0.53
C ASP A 44 8.61 -13.01 -1.23
N GLY A 45 7.60 -12.16 -1.36
CA GLY A 45 7.73 -10.84 -1.99
C GLY A 45 8.61 -9.86 -1.22
N TRP A 46 9.22 -8.93 -1.93
CA TRP A 46 10.09 -7.89 -1.35
C TRP A 46 9.31 -6.74 -0.70
N LEU A 47 8.12 -6.42 -1.20
CA LEU A 47 7.28 -5.31 -0.73
C LEU A 47 6.05 -5.82 0.02
N LEU A 48 5.58 -5.02 0.99
CA LEU A 48 4.27 -5.21 1.58
C LEU A 48 3.20 -4.78 0.58
N VAL A 49 2.15 -5.58 0.48
CA VAL A 49 0.96 -5.34 -0.34
C VAL A 49 -0.23 -5.18 0.60
N ASP A 50 -1.14 -4.27 0.29
CA ASP A 50 -2.35 -4.10 1.08
C ASP A 50 -3.18 -5.41 1.02
N PRO A 51 -3.50 -6.07 2.15
CA PRO A 51 -4.18 -7.36 2.17
C PRO A 51 -5.46 -7.45 1.34
N ILE A 52 -6.16 -6.33 1.13
CA ILE A 52 -7.37 -6.30 0.30
C ILE A 52 -7.13 -6.56 -1.18
N GLU A 53 -5.88 -6.44 -1.66
CA GLU A 53 -5.51 -6.82 -3.03
C GLU A 53 -5.64 -8.34 -3.25
N THR A 54 -5.62 -9.12 -2.18
CA THR A 54 -5.78 -10.58 -2.19
C THR A 54 -7.07 -11.06 -1.51
N ASP A 55 -7.90 -10.14 -1.02
CA ASP A 55 -9.16 -10.49 -0.36
C ASP A 55 -10.16 -11.08 -1.36
N ALA A 56 -10.82 -12.17 -0.97
CA ALA A 56 -11.71 -12.92 -1.85
C ALA A 56 -12.90 -12.11 -2.39
N ILE A 57 -13.32 -11.06 -1.68
CA ILE A 57 -14.48 -10.23 -2.04
C ILE A 57 -14.02 -8.92 -2.71
N LEU A 58 -12.94 -8.33 -2.21
CA LEU A 58 -12.50 -6.99 -2.61
C LEU A 58 -11.47 -6.99 -3.74
N ALA A 59 -10.67 -8.04 -3.90
CA ALA A 59 -9.57 -8.08 -4.89
C ALA A 59 -10.04 -7.78 -6.32
N GLY A 60 -11.24 -8.24 -6.69
CA GLY A 60 -11.84 -7.94 -7.99
C GLY A 60 -12.05 -6.45 -8.23
N LYS A 61 -12.58 -5.73 -7.23
CA LYS A 61 -12.80 -4.27 -7.28
C LYS A 61 -11.48 -3.50 -7.28
N VAL A 62 -10.51 -3.97 -6.51
CA VAL A 62 -9.17 -3.36 -6.46
C VAL A 62 -8.48 -3.46 -7.82
N ARG A 63 -8.56 -4.62 -8.48
CA ARG A 63 -8.03 -4.82 -9.83
C ARG A 63 -8.76 -3.98 -10.87
N GLU A 64 -10.10 -3.94 -10.83
CA GLU A 64 -10.90 -3.12 -11.74
C GLU A 64 -10.52 -1.63 -11.64
N ALA A 65 -10.39 -1.12 -10.41
CA ALA A 65 -9.96 0.26 -10.17
C ALA A 65 -8.52 0.53 -10.64
N ALA A 66 -7.61 -0.45 -10.51
CA ALA A 66 -6.24 -0.34 -11.01
C ALA A 66 -6.22 -0.23 -12.54
N ASP A 67 -6.98 -1.08 -13.23
CA ASP A 67 -7.08 -1.08 -14.68
C ASP A 67 -7.67 0.23 -15.21
N GLU A 68 -8.70 0.76 -14.53
CA GLU A 68 -9.29 2.07 -14.87
C GLU A 68 -8.31 3.22 -14.62
N ALA A 69 -7.62 3.22 -13.48
CA ALA A 69 -6.61 4.22 -13.17
C ALA A 69 -5.45 4.22 -14.17
N SER A 70 -5.03 3.04 -14.62
CA SER A 70 -4.01 2.87 -15.66
C SER A 70 -4.47 3.47 -16.99
N ARG A 71 -5.69 3.16 -17.44
CA ARG A 71 -6.28 3.77 -18.65
C ARG A 71 -6.39 5.28 -18.55
N ALA A 72 -6.78 5.80 -17.39
CA ALA A 72 -6.85 7.25 -17.16
C ALA A 72 -5.48 7.92 -17.26
N ALA A 73 -4.43 7.26 -16.77
CA ALA A 73 -3.05 7.73 -16.91
C ALA A 73 -2.63 7.81 -18.38
N ASP A 74 -2.99 6.81 -19.19
CA ASP A 74 -2.66 6.77 -20.61
C ASP A 74 -3.38 7.88 -21.39
N VAL A 75 -4.67 8.10 -21.13
CA VAL A 75 -5.44 9.22 -21.72
C VAL A 75 -4.86 10.58 -21.32
N ALA A 76 -4.35 10.71 -20.09
CA ALA A 76 -3.71 11.92 -19.60
C ALA A 76 -2.26 12.12 -20.09
N GLY A 77 -1.74 11.24 -20.94
CA GLY A 77 -0.37 11.32 -21.46
C GLY A 77 0.71 11.05 -20.41
N ARG A 78 0.38 10.41 -19.29
CA ARG A 78 1.30 10.10 -18.20
C ARG A 78 2.09 8.83 -18.51
N HIS A 79 3.11 8.94 -19.36
CA HIS A 79 3.94 7.79 -19.80
C HIS A 79 5.38 7.79 -19.27
N ARG A 80 5.70 8.67 -18.33
CA ARG A 80 7.07 8.88 -17.83
C ARG A 80 7.14 8.66 -16.32
N LEU A 81 8.31 8.95 -15.75
CA LEU A 81 8.58 8.99 -14.31
C LEU A 81 7.45 9.70 -13.56
N GLY A 82 6.98 9.10 -12.48
CA GLY A 82 5.83 9.48 -11.68
C GLY A 82 4.50 8.85 -12.10
N ARG A 83 4.47 8.00 -13.15
CA ARG A 83 3.23 7.34 -13.60
C ARG A 83 2.60 6.49 -12.51
N CYS A 84 3.40 5.74 -11.75
CA CYS A 84 2.89 4.88 -10.67
C CYS A 84 2.10 5.68 -9.63
N HIS A 85 2.64 6.82 -9.19
CA HIS A 85 2.00 7.73 -8.25
C HIS A 85 0.68 8.27 -8.77
N PHE A 86 0.61 8.62 -10.06
CA PHE A 86 -0.65 9.05 -10.69
C PHE A 86 -1.69 7.93 -10.68
N VAL A 87 -1.28 6.72 -11.08
CA VAL A 87 -2.17 5.54 -11.09
C VAL A 87 -2.67 5.23 -9.68
N TRP A 88 -1.80 5.19 -8.69
CA TRP A 88 -2.19 4.91 -7.31
C TRP A 88 -3.12 5.97 -6.72
N ALA A 89 -2.85 7.25 -6.98
CA ALA A 89 -3.74 8.33 -6.55
C ALA A 89 -5.14 8.18 -7.18
N MET A 90 -5.21 7.86 -8.47
CA MET A 90 -6.47 7.64 -9.17
C MET A 90 -7.21 6.39 -8.68
N GLN A 91 -6.50 5.28 -8.50
CA GLN A 91 -7.06 4.03 -7.98
C GLN A 91 -7.64 4.23 -6.58
N LYS A 92 -6.91 4.90 -5.69
CA LYS A 92 -7.37 5.26 -4.33
C LYS A 92 -8.65 6.09 -4.38
N LYS A 93 -8.72 7.06 -5.30
CA LYS A 93 -9.93 7.88 -5.51
C LYS A 93 -11.12 7.04 -5.99
N ILE A 94 -10.93 6.19 -7.00
CA ILE A 94 -11.99 5.32 -7.56
C ILE A 94 -12.54 4.39 -6.46
N LEU A 95 -11.65 3.75 -5.69
CA LEU A 95 -12.02 2.84 -4.62
C LEU A 95 -12.81 3.53 -3.51
N ALA A 96 -12.38 4.71 -3.09
CA ALA A 96 -13.08 5.48 -2.06
C ALA A 96 -14.46 5.96 -2.54
N GLU A 97 -14.53 6.58 -3.71
CA GLU A 97 -15.77 7.24 -4.18
C GLU A 97 -16.85 6.25 -4.63
N ARG A 98 -16.47 5.14 -5.28
CA ARG A 98 -17.46 4.21 -5.87
C ARG A 98 -17.80 3.03 -4.98
N TYR A 99 -16.85 2.58 -4.17
CA TYR A 99 -16.99 1.35 -3.40
C TYR A 99 -16.89 1.56 -1.89
N GLY A 100 -16.55 2.78 -1.43
CA GLY A 100 -16.31 3.06 -0.01
C GLY A 100 -15.12 2.27 0.55
N ILE A 101 -14.15 1.92 -0.30
CA ILE A 101 -12.99 1.09 0.08
C ILE A 101 -11.79 2.00 0.33
N THR A 102 -11.23 1.93 1.54
CA THR A 102 -9.90 2.47 1.84
C THR A 102 -8.82 1.48 1.39
N TRP A 103 -8.03 1.89 0.40
CA TRP A 103 -6.88 1.17 -0.11
C TRP A 103 -5.60 1.98 0.08
N PHE A 104 -4.53 1.29 0.48
CA PHE A 104 -3.21 1.86 0.68
C PHE A 104 -2.29 1.42 -0.45
N SER A 105 -1.66 2.40 -1.09
CA SER A 105 -0.75 2.17 -2.20
C SER A 105 0.55 1.48 -1.76
N PRO A 106 1.36 0.94 -2.70
CA PRO A 106 2.70 0.46 -2.38
C PRO A 106 3.56 1.50 -1.65
N ALA A 107 3.43 2.79 -1.99
CA ALA A 107 4.13 3.89 -1.30
C ALA A 107 3.61 4.12 0.14
N ASP A 108 2.30 3.99 0.36
CA ASP A 108 1.71 4.08 1.71
C ASP A 108 2.19 2.90 2.59
N MET A 109 2.19 1.68 2.03
CA MET A 109 2.55 0.44 2.73
C MET A 109 4.05 0.30 2.97
N ASN A 110 4.90 0.95 2.16
CA ASN A 110 6.35 0.82 2.20
C ASN A 110 7.03 2.21 2.26
N PRO A 111 6.83 3.00 3.32
CA PRO A 111 7.29 4.39 3.39
C PRO A 111 8.83 4.55 3.45
N ALA A 112 9.57 3.46 3.65
CA ALA A 112 11.03 3.44 3.57
C ALA A 112 11.56 3.24 2.13
N VAL A 113 10.67 2.97 1.16
CA VAL A 113 11.01 2.71 -0.23
C VAL A 113 10.65 3.92 -1.09
N PHE A 114 11.58 4.34 -1.94
CA PHE A 114 11.35 5.39 -2.92
C PHE A 114 10.88 4.76 -4.23
N PHE A 115 9.70 5.17 -4.69
CA PHE A 115 9.11 4.74 -5.96
C PHE A 115 9.21 5.88 -6.98
N ASP A 116 9.49 5.54 -8.24
CA ASP A 116 9.53 6.47 -9.38
C ASP A 116 8.55 6.12 -10.50
#